data_AF-A0A161YT60-F1
#
_entry.id   AF-A0A161YT60-F1
#
_cell.length_a   1.000
_cell.length_b   1.000
_cell.length_c   1.000
_cell.angle_alpha   90.00
_cell.angle_beta   90.00
_cell.angle_gamma   90.00
#
_symmetry.space_group_name_H-M   'P 1'
#
loop_
_entity.id
_entity.type
_entity.pdbx_description
1 polymer ?
#
loop_
_entity_poly.entity_id
_entity_poly.type
_entity_poly.pdbx_seq_one_letter_code
_entity_poly.pdbx_strand_id
1 'polypeptide(L)'
;MTSLGEMATFMPDSGSFGTYASKFVDPAFGFAMGWNYWYNWAITVAAEMVAGALLMKYWFPDVPALLWSVLFLILIVVLNLLSARAYGESEYWFASIKVITVIIFLLVGVATIVGIIGGQAVGFKNFTVGEAPFVGGAKSIFMVFLIAGFSFQGTELVGVAAGESEDPEKNIPKAINTIFWRILIFYLGTIFVVGALIPYMDAGVDTSPFTMVFEKAGIAAAASLMNAVILTSVLSAGNSGMYASSRMLYAMAKDGKAPAWLAKVNSRGVPINSLIATTIVASLCFLTGLYAEKTVYVWLVAASGLAGFVTWIGIALCHYRFRKAYVAQGRDLGKLKYVAKLFPLGPIIALVLCTVVTLGQGLSYFEADKIDWSGVISSYIGLPLFIALWWGYKRKHNTKVVDLMDVDFSTNEKNIS
;
A
#
# COMPACT_ATOMS: atom_id res chain seq x y z
N MET A 1 -9.64 3.40 -3.39
CA MET A 1 -10.49 2.17 -3.39
C MET A 1 -11.75 2.28 -4.25
N THR A 2 -12.69 3.20 -3.99
CA THR A 2 -13.96 3.27 -4.76
C THR A 2 -13.76 3.42 -6.27
N SER A 3 -12.83 4.28 -6.69
CA SER A 3 -12.42 4.44 -8.09
C SER A 3 -11.91 3.15 -8.73
N LEU A 4 -11.05 2.43 -8.00
CA LEU A 4 -10.52 1.15 -8.45
C LEU A 4 -11.60 0.07 -8.45
N GLY A 5 -12.50 0.06 -7.47
CA GLY A 5 -13.61 -0.87 -7.36
C GLY A 5 -14.50 -0.83 -8.60
N GLU A 6 -14.88 0.35 -9.09
CA GLU A 6 -15.69 0.48 -10.30
C GLU A 6 -14.95 -0.01 -11.55
N MET A 7 -13.69 0.38 -11.74
CA MET A 7 -12.89 -0.06 -12.90
C MET A 7 -12.57 -1.56 -12.86
N ALA A 8 -12.17 -2.10 -11.72
CA ALA A 8 -11.77 -3.50 -11.56
C ALA A 8 -12.97 -4.46 -11.55
N THR A 9 -14.15 -4.00 -11.13
CA THR A 9 -15.39 -4.79 -11.30
C THR A 9 -15.80 -4.83 -12.77
N PHE A 10 -15.63 -3.73 -13.51
CA PHE A 10 -15.97 -3.66 -14.93
C PHE A 10 -14.94 -4.35 -15.85
N MET A 11 -13.65 -4.33 -15.47
CA MET A 11 -12.55 -4.88 -16.26
C MET A 11 -11.57 -5.59 -15.32
N PRO A 12 -11.89 -6.82 -14.88
CA PRO A 12 -11.01 -7.58 -13.99
C PRO A 12 -9.76 -8.03 -14.75
N ASP A 13 -8.67 -7.28 -14.63
CA ASP A 13 -7.40 -7.57 -15.29
C ASP A 13 -6.24 -7.48 -14.29
N SER A 14 -5.32 -8.46 -14.32
CA SER A 14 -4.18 -8.52 -13.39
C SER A 14 -3.16 -7.39 -13.59
N GLY A 15 -3.10 -6.79 -14.78
CA GLY A 15 -2.33 -5.56 -15.03
C GLY A 15 -2.97 -4.32 -14.41
N SER A 16 -4.23 -4.42 -13.97
CA SER A 16 -4.94 -3.44 -13.14
C SER A 16 -4.77 -2.01 -13.67
N PHE A 17 -4.28 -1.09 -12.84
CA PHE A 17 -4.09 0.31 -13.22
C PHE A 17 -3.05 0.55 -14.31
N GLY A 18 -2.13 -0.39 -14.60
CA GLY A 18 -1.28 -0.31 -15.80
C GLY A 18 -2.12 -0.49 -17.08
N THR A 19 -3.01 -1.47 -17.07
CA THR A 19 -3.99 -1.73 -18.15
C THR A 19 -4.99 -0.59 -18.26
N TYR A 20 -5.57 -0.14 -17.15
CA TYR A 20 -6.53 0.97 -17.13
C TYR A 20 -5.90 2.27 -17.62
N ALA A 21 -4.65 2.56 -17.24
CA ALA A 21 -3.92 3.73 -17.70
C ALA A 21 -3.64 3.70 -19.21
N SER A 22 -3.23 2.54 -19.75
CA SER A 22 -3.06 2.39 -21.20
C SER A 22 -4.37 2.59 -21.96
N LYS A 23 -5.48 2.10 -21.41
CA LYS A 23 -6.80 2.10 -22.08
C LYS A 23 -7.55 3.42 -21.97
N PHE A 24 -7.51 4.08 -20.81
CA PHE A 24 -8.31 5.28 -20.55
C PHE A 24 -7.51 6.58 -20.66
N VAL A 25 -6.17 6.54 -20.59
CA VAL A 25 -5.32 7.74 -20.57
C VAL A 25 -4.40 7.79 -21.79
N ASP A 26 -3.34 6.99 -21.81
CA ASP A 26 -2.30 6.97 -22.85
C ASP A 26 -1.48 5.66 -22.68
N PRO A 27 -1.17 4.91 -23.75
CA PRO A 27 -0.35 3.70 -23.67
C PRO A 27 1.00 3.90 -22.94
N ALA A 28 1.67 5.03 -23.14
CA ALA A 28 2.92 5.36 -22.44
C ALA A 28 2.71 5.66 -20.95
N PHE A 29 1.57 6.25 -20.60
CA PHE A 29 1.22 6.46 -19.19
C PHE A 29 0.98 5.11 -18.50
N GLY A 30 0.30 4.16 -19.16
CA GLY A 30 0.15 2.80 -18.65
C GLY A 30 1.45 2.02 -18.52
N PHE A 31 2.40 2.20 -19.44
CA PHE A 31 3.76 1.67 -19.30
C PHE A 31 4.44 2.21 -18.04
N ALA A 32 4.45 3.54 -17.85
CA ALA A 32 5.05 4.16 -16.68
C ALA A 32 4.38 3.72 -15.37
N MET A 33 3.05 3.63 -15.35
CA MET A 33 2.27 3.17 -14.20
C MET A 33 2.56 1.71 -13.81
N GLY A 34 2.68 0.81 -14.80
CA GLY A 34 3.02 -0.58 -14.55
C GLY A 34 4.41 -0.74 -13.91
N TRP A 35 5.41 -0.07 -14.49
CA TRP A 35 6.77 -0.06 -13.92
C TRP A 35 6.82 0.63 -12.56
N ASN A 36 6.08 1.72 -12.39
CA ASN A 36 5.95 2.44 -11.12
C ASN A 36 5.50 1.54 -9.99
N TYR A 37 4.44 0.78 -10.24
CA TYR A 37 3.91 -0.13 -9.26
C TYR A 37 4.79 -1.34 -9.01
N TRP A 38 5.41 -1.88 -10.06
CA TRP A 38 6.33 -3.00 -9.91
C TRP A 38 7.52 -2.63 -9.03
N TYR A 39 8.22 -1.52 -9.31
CA TYR A 39 9.37 -1.14 -8.51
C TYR A 39 8.95 -0.71 -7.10
N ASN A 40 7.78 -0.06 -6.94
CA ASN A 40 7.22 0.27 -5.62
C ASN A 40 7.17 -0.97 -4.73
N TRP A 41 6.52 -2.04 -5.20
CA TRP A 41 6.42 -3.26 -4.41
C TRP A 41 7.75 -4.00 -4.25
N ALA A 42 8.64 -3.95 -5.24
CA ALA A 42 9.99 -4.51 -5.10
C ALA A 42 10.79 -3.83 -3.97
N ILE A 43 10.72 -2.50 -3.89
CA ILE A 43 11.33 -1.69 -2.82
C ILE A 43 10.64 -1.95 -1.49
N THR A 44 9.32 -2.04 -1.48
CA THR A 44 8.52 -2.29 -0.27
C THR A 44 8.87 -3.65 0.33
N VAL A 45 9.00 -4.71 -0.49
CA VAL A 45 9.48 -6.02 -0.01
C VAL A 45 10.82 -5.87 0.71
N ALA A 46 11.78 -5.13 0.14
CA ALA A 46 13.06 -4.89 0.80
C ALA A 46 12.90 -4.15 2.14
N ALA A 47 12.04 -3.13 2.18
CA ALA A 47 11.74 -2.38 3.41
C ALA A 47 11.15 -3.28 4.50
N GLU A 48 10.22 -4.18 4.15
CA GLU A 48 9.61 -5.12 5.09
C GLU A 48 10.64 -6.14 5.62
N MET A 49 11.61 -6.58 4.80
CA MET A 49 12.68 -7.48 5.27
C MET A 49 13.55 -6.81 6.33
N VAL A 50 13.91 -5.54 6.10
CA VAL A 50 14.67 -4.75 7.07
C VAL A 50 13.84 -4.49 8.34
N ALA A 51 12.56 -4.13 8.19
CA ALA A 51 11.65 -3.93 9.33
C ALA A 51 11.52 -5.20 10.19
N GLY A 52 11.33 -6.36 9.55
CA GLY A 52 11.25 -7.64 10.25
C GLY A 52 12.54 -7.97 10.99
N ALA A 53 13.69 -7.71 10.37
CA ALA A 53 14.99 -7.91 11.01
C ALA A 53 15.23 -6.98 12.21
N LEU A 54 14.77 -5.72 12.13
CA LEU A 54 14.82 -4.79 13.25
C LEU A 54 13.94 -5.26 14.42
N LEU A 55 12.76 -5.84 14.15
CA LEU A 55 11.91 -6.44 15.19
C LEU A 55 12.59 -7.65 15.85
N MET A 56 13.34 -8.45 15.08
CA MET A 56 14.05 -9.60 15.63
C MET A 56 15.15 -9.22 16.63
N LYS A 57 15.69 -7.99 16.57
CA LYS A 57 16.65 -7.49 17.56
C LYS A 57 16.07 -7.39 18.97
N TYR A 58 14.73 -7.38 19.12
CA TYR A 58 14.08 -7.42 20.43
C TYR A 58 14.38 -8.74 21.17
N TRP A 59 14.36 -9.89 20.48
CA TRP A 59 14.66 -11.19 21.09
C TRP A 59 16.13 -11.62 20.88
N PHE A 60 16.73 -11.24 19.76
CA PHE A 60 18.06 -11.66 19.35
C PHE A 60 18.91 -10.45 18.92
N PRO A 61 19.34 -9.60 19.88
CA PRO A 61 20.03 -8.34 19.58
C PRO A 61 21.41 -8.54 18.91
N ASP A 62 22.08 -9.65 19.20
CA ASP A 62 23.44 -9.94 18.69
C ASP A 62 23.44 -10.61 17.31
N VAL A 63 22.27 -11.01 16.79
CA VAL A 63 22.17 -11.67 15.49
C VAL A 63 22.12 -10.62 14.38
N PRO A 64 22.97 -10.71 13.34
CA PRO A 64 22.96 -9.74 12.24
C PRO A 64 21.60 -9.64 11.55
N ALA A 65 21.12 -8.41 11.33
CA ALA A 65 19.85 -8.14 10.66
C ALA A 65 19.78 -8.76 9.24
N LEU A 66 20.93 -8.88 8.59
CA LEU A 66 21.08 -9.53 7.30
C LEU A 66 20.57 -10.98 7.31
N LEU A 67 20.88 -11.74 8.36
CA LEU A 67 20.49 -13.15 8.45
C LEU A 67 18.97 -13.30 8.51
N TRP A 68 18.32 -12.47 9.34
CA TRP A 68 16.87 -12.41 9.44
C TRP A 68 16.21 -11.95 8.14
N SER A 69 16.76 -10.93 7.49
CA SER A 69 16.26 -10.41 6.21
C SER A 69 16.30 -11.49 5.12
N VAL A 70 17.40 -12.24 5.01
CA VAL A 70 17.55 -13.34 4.05
C VAL A 70 16.58 -14.49 4.37
N LEU A 71 16.46 -14.86 5.65
CA LEU A 71 15.53 -15.90 6.09
C LEU A 71 14.09 -15.57 5.70
N PHE A 72 13.64 -14.34 5.99
CA PHE A 72 12.29 -13.89 5.67
C PHE A 72 12.05 -13.77 4.18
N LEU A 73 13.05 -13.33 3.40
CA LEU A 73 12.93 -13.30 1.95
C LEU A 73 12.78 -14.71 1.37
N ILE A 74 13.58 -15.68 1.85
CA ILE A 74 13.45 -17.08 1.46
C ILE A 74 12.04 -17.59 1.77
N LEU A 75 11.53 -17.33 2.99
CA LEU A 75 10.19 -17.71 3.39
C LEU A 75 9.12 -17.16 2.42
N ILE A 76 9.18 -15.86 2.12
CA ILE A 76 8.24 -15.20 1.20
C ILE A 76 8.34 -15.76 -0.22
N VAL A 77 9.55 -16.00 -0.71
CA VAL A 77 9.77 -16.57 -2.04
C VAL A 77 9.19 -17.98 -2.10
N VAL A 78 9.41 -18.80 -1.08
CA VAL A 78 8.83 -20.15 -0.99
C VAL A 78 7.30 -20.06 -1.00
N LEU A 79 6.69 -19.20 -0.19
CA LEU A 79 5.23 -19.00 -0.18
C LEU A 79 4.69 -18.57 -1.55
N ASN A 80 5.42 -17.71 -2.27
CA ASN A 80 5.03 -17.25 -3.61
C ASN A 80 5.34 -18.22 -4.75
N LEU A 81 6.23 -19.20 -4.52
CA LEU A 81 6.45 -20.33 -5.43
C LEU A 81 5.31 -21.36 -5.34
N LEU A 82 4.61 -21.40 -4.20
CA LEU A 82 3.38 -22.15 -4.04
C LEU A 82 2.25 -21.46 -4.84
N SER A 83 1.24 -22.24 -5.24
CA SER A 83 0.11 -21.75 -6.05
C SER A 83 -0.57 -20.51 -5.43
N ALA A 84 -1.28 -19.71 -6.22
CA ALA A 84 -2.05 -18.55 -5.73
C ALA A 84 -3.01 -18.89 -4.56
N ARG A 85 -3.52 -20.13 -4.53
CA ARG A 85 -4.31 -20.65 -3.40
C ARG A 85 -3.52 -20.70 -2.09
N ALA A 86 -2.27 -21.12 -2.11
CA ALA A 86 -1.41 -21.19 -0.92
C ALA A 86 -1.07 -19.79 -0.38
N TYR A 87 -0.90 -18.82 -1.28
CA TYR A 87 -0.81 -17.40 -0.92
C TYR A 87 -2.10 -16.95 -0.21
N GLY A 88 -3.28 -17.24 -0.78
CA GLY A 88 -4.57 -16.89 -0.18
C GLY A 88 -4.78 -17.50 1.22
N GLU A 89 -4.44 -18.77 1.42
CA GLU A 89 -4.52 -19.44 2.72
C GLU A 89 -3.54 -18.82 3.74
N SER A 90 -2.30 -18.54 3.31
CA SER A 90 -1.29 -17.93 4.19
C SER A 90 -1.72 -16.53 4.64
N GLU A 91 -2.26 -15.74 3.72
CA GLU A 91 -2.81 -14.41 4.04
C GLU A 91 -4.06 -14.51 4.92
N TYR A 92 -4.91 -15.53 4.77
CA TYR A 92 -6.04 -15.74 5.67
C TYR A 92 -5.58 -15.90 7.13
N TRP A 93 -4.55 -16.71 7.37
CA TRP A 93 -3.98 -16.90 8.71
C TRP A 93 -3.27 -15.64 9.22
N PHE A 94 -2.42 -15.02 8.40
CA PHE A 94 -1.73 -13.78 8.80
C PHE A 94 -2.72 -12.65 9.11
N ALA A 95 -3.77 -12.47 8.30
CA ALA A 95 -4.79 -11.46 8.55
C ALA A 95 -5.60 -11.77 9.82
N SER A 96 -5.89 -13.05 10.10
CA SER A 96 -6.63 -13.46 11.30
C SER A 96 -5.92 -13.06 12.58
N ILE A 97 -4.60 -13.27 12.68
CA ILE A 97 -3.78 -12.87 13.82
C ILE A 97 -3.90 -11.36 14.07
N LYS A 98 -3.76 -10.55 13.00
CA LYS A 98 -3.84 -9.09 13.07
C LYS A 98 -5.22 -8.62 13.55
N VAL A 99 -6.27 -9.13 12.92
CA VAL A 99 -7.66 -8.73 13.23
C VAL A 99 -8.02 -9.10 14.67
N ILE A 100 -7.70 -10.31 15.12
CA ILE A 100 -7.95 -10.74 16.50
C ILE A 100 -7.19 -9.85 17.49
N THR A 101 -5.92 -9.55 17.22
CA THR A 101 -5.11 -8.68 18.09
C THR A 101 -5.71 -7.28 18.20
N VAL A 102 -6.13 -6.68 17.08
CA VAL A 102 -6.77 -5.35 17.10
C VAL A 102 -8.10 -5.38 17.85
N ILE A 103 -8.91 -6.43 17.70
CA ILE A 103 -10.16 -6.56 18.46
C ILE A 103 -9.88 -6.62 19.97
N ILE A 104 -8.92 -7.45 20.40
CA ILE A 104 -8.50 -7.52 21.80
C ILE A 104 -8.00 -6.17 22.29
N PHE A 105 -7.17 -5.49 21.50
CA PHE A 105 -6.66 -4.17 21.80
C PHE A 105 -7.79 -3.15 22.01
N LEU A 106 -8.79 -3.13 21.12
CA LEU A 106 -9.93 -2.22 21.25
C LEU A 106 -10.76 -2.52 22.50
N LEU A 107 -11.02 -3.80 22.79
CA LEU A 107 -11.78 -4.20 23.97
C LEU A 107 -11.06 -3.81 25.27
N VAL A 108 -9.78 -4.15 25.37
CA VAL A 108 -8.94 -3.80 26.54
C VAL A 108 -8.81 -2.29 26.66
N GLY A 109 -8.53 -1.59 25.56
CA GLY A 109 -8.39 -0.15 25.54
C GLY A 109 -9.65 0.59 25.98
N VAL A 110 -10.81 0.23 25.43
CA VAL A 110 -12.10 0.80 25.85
C VAL A 110 -12.39 0.51 27.31
N ALA A 111 -12.15 -0.72 27.78
CA ALA A 111 -12.33 -1.10 29.18
C ALA A 111 -11.43 -0.28 30.12
N THR A 112 -10.19 0.01 29.72
CA THR A 112 -9.27 0.89 30.45
C THR A 112 -9.73 2.36 30.43
N ILE A 113 -10.25 2.87 29.31
CA ILE A 113 -10.75 4.26 29.20
C ILE A 113 -11.88 4.51 30.20
N VAL A 114 -12.82 3.56 30.32
CA VAL A 114 -13.97 3.66 31.24
C VAL A 114 -13.63 3.26 32.69
N GLY A 115 -12.42 2.79 32.95
CA GLY A 115 -11.94 2.44 34.29
C GLY A 115 -12.31 1.04 34.79
N ILE A 116 -12.84 0.16 33.93
CA ILE A 116 -13.08 -1.26 34.25
C ILE A 116 -11.74 -1.97 34.50
N ILE A 117 -10.73 -1.66 33.68
CA ILE A 117 -9.35 -2.13 33.84
C ILE A 117 -8.52 -0.97 34.42
N GLY A 118 -7.75 -1.24 35.48
CA GLY A 118 -6.90 -0.24 36.14
C GLY A 118 -7.59 0.60 37.23
N GLY A 119 -8.91 0.48 37.41
CA GLY A 119 -9.66 1.02 38.57
C GLY A 119 -9.92 2.52 38.57
N GLN A 120 -9.41 3.29 37.60
CA GLN A 120 -9.72 4.70 37.42
C GLN A 120 -10.01 5.01 35.96
N ALA A 121 -11.14 5.68 35.70
CA ALA A 121 -11.50 6.11 34.36
C ALA A 121 -10.53 7.21 33.88
N VAL A 122 -9.84 6.95 32.76
CA VAL A 122 -8.98 7.94 32.10
C VAL A 122 -9.85 8.97 31.37
N GLY A 123 -10.96 8.53 30.77
CA GLY A 123 -11.86 9.37 30.00
C GLY A 123 -11.19 10.00 28.77
N PHE A 124 -11.56 11.24 28.44
CA PHE A 124 -11.08 11.96 27.25
C PHE A 124 -10.08 13.08 27.54
N LYS A 125 -9.51 13.11 28.75
CA LYS A 125 -8.63 14.20 29.21
C LYS A 125 -7.41 14.44 28.31
N ASN A 126 -6.91 13.38 27.68
CA ASN A 126 -5.73 13.45 26.82
C ASN A 126 -5.98 14.16 25.48
N PHE A 127 -7.24 14.38 25.09
CA PHE A 127 -7.58 15.16 23.89
C PHE A 127 -7.56 16.68 24.11
N THR A 128 -7.46 17.14 25.36
CA THR A 128 -7.52 18.56 25.72
C THR A 128 -6.31 19.04 26.53
N VAL A 129 -5.33 18.16 26.77
CA VAL A 129 -4.14 18.49 27.55
C VAL A 129 -3.10 19.19 26.68
N GLY A 130 -2.46 20.24 27.21
CA GLY A 130 -1.40 20.96 26.49
C GLY A 130 -1.90 21.56 25.18
N GLU A 131 -1.20 21.27 24.08
CA GLU A 131 -1.55 21.74 22.73
C GLU A 131 -2.56 20.86 21.99
N ALA A 132 -3.07 19.80 22.65
CA ALA A 132 -4.08 18.93 22.05
C ALA A 132 -5.38 19.70 21.73
N PRO A 133 -6.11 19.33 20.66
CA PRO A 133 -5.88 18.17 19.79
C PRO A 133 -4.99 18.45 18.56
N PHE A 134 -4.57 19.69 18.32
CA PHE A 134 -3.88 20.12 17.09
C PHE A 134 -2.41 20.48 17.33
N VAL A 135 -1.64 19.55 17.89
CA VAL A 135 -0.23 19.72 18.23
C VAL A 135 0.61 20.04 16.98
N GLY A 136 1.31 21.17 16.98
CA GLY A 136 2.08 21.68 15.84
C GLY A 136 1.24 22.15 14.63
N GLY A 137 -0.08 22.29 14.79
CA GLY A 137 -0.99 22.94 13.84
C GLY A 137 -1.03 22.30 12.45
N ALA A 138 -1.23 23.12 11.42
CA ALA A 138 -1.39 22.66 10.04
C ALA A 138 -0.18 21.90 9.48
N LYS A 139 1.04 22.24 9.93
CA LYS A 139 2.28 21.56 9.51
C LYS A 139 2.28 20.10 9.96
N SER A 140 1.94 19.83 11.23
CA SER A 140 1.85 18.46 11.74
C SER A 140 0.75 17.66 11.06
N ILE A 141 -0.43 18.26 10.85
CA ILE A 141 -1.54 17.60 10.11
C ILE A 141 -1.06 17.18 8.72
N PHE A 142 -0.34 18.06 8.02
CA PHE A 142 0.22 17.77 6.71
C PHE A 142 1.22 16.60 6.76
N MET A 143 2.13 16.58 7.74
CA MET A 143 3.10 15.50 7.91
C MET A 143 2.45 14.16 8.26
N VAL A 144 1.35 14.17 9.02
CA VAL A 144 0.58 12.96 9.34
C VAL A 144 -0.06 12.35 8.08
N PHE A 145 -0.50 13.16 7.11
CA PHE A 145 -1.03 12.63 5.84
C PHE A 145 0.00 11.79 5.08
N LEU A 146 1.29 12.11 5.18
CA LEU A 146 2.36 11.35 4.53
C LEU A 146 2.46 9.93 5.09
N ILE A 147 2.60 9.84 6.41
CA ILE A 147 2.77 8.56 7.12
C ILE A 147 1.47 7.74 7.05
N ALA A 148 0.31 8.40 7.20
CA ALA A 148 -0.99 7.75 7.08
C ALA A 148 -1.19 7.20 5.66
N GLY A 149 -0.88 7.98 4.62
CA GLY A 149 -1.00 7.53 3.24
C GLY A 149 -0.11 6.33 2.93
N PHE A 150 1.16 6.35 3.35
CA PHE A 150 2.02 5.17 3.26
C PHE A 150 1.40 3.94 3.95
N SER A 151 0.85 4.11 5.14
CA SER A 151 0.20 3.04 5.92
C SER A 151 -1.07 2.46 5.26
N PHE A 152 -1.64 3.15 4.27
CA PHE A 152 -2.81 2.70 3.49
C PHE A 152 -2.45 2.14 2.10
N GLN A 153 -1.16 2.11 1.75
CA GLN A 153 -0.69 1.40 0.56
C GLN A 153 -1.04 -0.09 0.66
N GLY A 154 -1.27 -0.75 -0.48
CA GLY A 154 -1.73 -2.14 -0.52
C GLY A 154 -3.24 -2.29 -0.65
N THR A 155 -4.03 -1.26 -0.38
CA THR A 155 -5.47 -1.32 -0.66
C THR A 155 -5.78 -1.44 -2.15
N GLU A 156 -4.88 -0.99 -3.02
CA GLU A 156 -4.95 -1.14 -4.47
C GLU A 156 -4.64 -2.56 -4.96
N LEU A 157 -4.11 -3.45 -4.11
CA LEU A 157 -3.84 -4.85 -4.46
C LEU A 157 -5.11 -5.58 -4.91
N VAL A 158 -6.27 -5.16 -4.38
CA VAL A 158 -7.59 -5.65 -4.81
C VAL A 158 -7.79 -5.56 -6.33
N GLY A 159 -7.19 -4.56 -6.99
CA GLY A 159 -7.28 -4.43 -8.44
C GLY A 159 -6.43 -5.46 -9.19
N VAL A 160 -5.26 -5.82 -8.67
CA VAL A 160 -4.41 -6.88 -9.26
C VAL A 160 -5.03 -8.25 -9.01
N ALA A 161 -5.51 -8.49 -7.78
CA ALA A 161 -6.20 -9.72 -7.40
C ALA A 161 -7.55 -9.91 -8.13
N ALA A 162 -8.15 -8.84 -8.66
CA ALA A 162 -9.38 -8.93 -9.44
C ALA A 162 -9.24 -9.80 -10.69
N GLY A 163 -8.08 -9.76 -11.36
CA GLY A 163 -7.82 -10.59 -12.54
C GLY A 163 -7.69 -12.09 -12.25
N GLU A 164 -7.50 -12.48 -10.98
CA GLU A 164 -7.44 -13.88 -10.55
C GLU A 164 -8.68 -14.30 -9.73
N SER A 165 -9.72 -13.46 -9.63
CA SER A 165 -10.94 -13.75 -8.87
C SER A 165 -11.91 -14.63 -9.67
N GLU A 166 -12.52 -15.64 -9.03
CA GLU A 166 -13.50 -16.54 -9.67
C GLU A 166 -14.82 -15.83 -10.07
N ASP A 167 -15.24 -14.83 -9.28
CA ASP A 167 -16.44 -14.01 -9.53
C ASP A 167 -16.13 -12.55 -9.18
N PRO A 168 -15.38 -11.82 -10.04
CA PRO A 168 -14.94 -10.47 -9.74
C PRO A 168 -16.12 -9.49 -9.60
N GLU A 169 -17.21 -9.72 -10.34
CA GLU A 169 -18.40 -8.86 -10.32
C GLU A 169 -19.08 -8.83 -8.94
N LYS A 170 -19.00 -9.92 -8.20
CA LYS A 170 -19.55 -10.02 -6.83
C LYS A 170 -18.50 -9.81 -5.76
N ASN A 171 -17.32 -10.39 -5.94
CA ASN A 171 -16.28 -10.42 -4.91
C ASN A 171 -15.59 -9.06 -4.74
N ILE A 172 -15.33 -8.34 -5.84
CA ILE A 172 -14.65 -7.03 -5.76
C ILE A 172 -15.54 -5.98 -5.07
N PRO A 173 -16.84 -5.82 -5.41
CA PRO A 173 -17.71 -4.89 -4.70
C PRO A 173 -17.83 -5.21 -3.21
N LYS A 174 -17.94 -6.50 -2.86
CA LYS A 174 -17.99 -6.94 -1.46
C LYS A 174 -16.69 -6.61 -0.73
N ALA A 175 -15.54 -6.86 -1.34
CA ALA A 175 -14.23 -6.53 -0.77
C ALA A 175 -14.09 -5.02 -0.52
N ILE A 176 -14.36 -4.18 -1.53
CA ILE A 176 -14.26 -2.72 -1.40
C ILE A 176 -15.14 -2.17 -0.28
N ASN A 177 -16.39 -2.61 -0.17
CA ASN A 177 -17.31 -2.15 0.87
C ASN A 177 -16.89 -2.62 2.26
N THR A 178 -16.38 -3.84 2.40
CA THR A 178 -15.95 -4.37 3.71
C THR A 178 -14.64 -3.74 4.17
N ILE A 179 -13.69 -3.48 3.27
CA ILE A 179 -12.42 -2.81 3.62
C ILE A 179 -12.69 -1.40 4.18
N PHE A 180 -13.63 -0.65 3.61
CA PHE A 180 -13.99 0.69 4.12
C PHE A 180 -14.39 0.68 5.60
N TRP A 181 -15.32 -0.20 5.98
CA TRP A 181 -15.77 -0.31 7.37
C TRP A 181 -14.69 -0.86 8.30
N ARG A 182 -13.89 -1.82 7.83
CA ARG A 182 -12.75 -2.35 8.60
C ARG A 182 -11.72 -1.27 8.90
N ILE A 183 -11.38 -0.43 7.93
CA ILE A 183 -10.50 0.72 8.14
C ILE A 183 -11.09 1.66 9.19
N LEU A 184 -12.37 2.03 9.05
CA LEU A 184 -13.01 2.95 9.98
C LEU A 184 -13.00 2.42 11.43
N ILE A 185 -13.34 1.15 11.63
CA ILE A 185 -13.40 0.55 12.98
C ILE A 185 -12.00 0.31 13.54
N PHE A 186 -11.14 -0.38 12.79
CA PHE A 186 -9.86 -0.83 13.32
C PHE A 186 -8.83 0.30 13.39
N TYR A 187 -8.70 1.15 12.37
CA TYR A 187 -7.71 2.22 12.39
C TYR A 187 -8.15 3.39 13.27
N LEU A 188 -9.32 3.98 13.01
CA LEU A 188 -9.75 5.14 13.80
C LEU A 188 -10.03 4.74 15.24
N GLY A 189 -10.59 3.54 15.48
CA GLY A 189 -10.76 3.01 16.83
C GLY A 189 -9.43 2.85 17.56
N THR A 190 -8.40 2.31 16.90
CA THR A 190 -7.07 2.15 17.52
C THR A 190 -6.45 3.51 17.85
N ILE A 191 -6.44 4.44 16.89
CA ILE A 191 -5.89 5.79 17.09
C ILE A 191 -6.64 6.52 18.21
N PHE A 192 -7.97 6.40 18.25
CA PHE A 192 -8.80 6.97 19.30
C PHE A 192 -8.46 6.38 20.68
N VAL A 193 -8.34 5.06 20.78
CA VAL A 193 -7.98 4.39 22.04
C VAL A 193 -6.59 4.82 22.50
N VAL A 194 -5.61 4.85 21.60
CA VAL A 194 -4.25 5.33 21.89
C VAL A 194 -4.30 6.78 22.37
N GLY A 195 -4.96 7.67 21.63
CA GLY A 195 -5.05 9.09 21.99
C GLY A 195 -5.82 9.35 23.29
N ALA A 196 -6.80 8.51 23.63
CA ALA A 196 -7.51 8.59 24.90
C ALA A 196 -6.64 8.15 26.08
N LEU A 197 -5.78 7.14 25.92
CA LEU A 197 -5.00 6.53 27.01
C LEU A 197 -3.58 7.07 27.17
N ILE A 198 -2.97 7.54 26.09
CA ILE A 198 -1.58 7.97 26.04
C ILE A 198 -1.56 9.46 25.64
N PRO A 199 -1.11 10.35 26.53
CA PRO A 199 -1.02 11.76 26.21
C PRO A 199 0.12 11.98 25.19
N TYR A 200 -0.02 12.96 24.28
CA TYR A 200 0.93 13.12 23.16
C TYR A 200 2.39 13.38 23.60
N MET A 201 2.60 13.85 24.83
CA MET A 201 3.91 14.13 25.44
C MET A 201 4.66 12.83 25.78
N ASP A 202 3.93 11.75 26.07
CA ASP A 202 4.49 10.44 26.41
C ASP A 202 4.59 9.54 25.16
N ALA A 203 4.06 9.99 24.03
CA ALA A 203 4.12 9.25 22.77
C ALA A 203 5.53 9.38 22.16
N GLY A 204 6.34 8.34 22.32
CA GLY A 204 7.67 8.22 21.71
C GLY A 204 7.69 7.33 20.46
N VAL A 205 8.82 7.36 19.74
CA VAL A 205 9.08 6.47 18.59
C VAL A 205 9.69 5.12 19.00
N ASP A 206 10.23 5.03 20.21
CA ASP A 206 10.99 3.85 20.66
C ASP A 206 10.10 2.71 21.19
N THR A 207 8.88 3.03 21.63
CA THR A 207 7.94 2.05 22.20
C THR A 207 6.63 2.07 21.43
N SER A 208 6.16 0.88 21.03
CA SER A 208 4.88 0.73 20.35
C SER A 208 3.72 1.22 21.24
N PRO A 209 2.82 2.08 20.74
CA PRO A 209 1.62 2.48 21.47
C PRO A 209 0.72 1.32 21.90
N PHE A 210 0.70 0.24 21.12
CA PHE A 210 -0.02 -0.97 21.50
C PHE A 210 0.54 -1.60 22.78
N THR A 211 1.86 -1.68 22.86
CA THR A 211 2.57 -2.17 24.05
C THR A 211 2.25 -1.29 25.25
N MET A 212 2.34 0.03 25.11
CA MET A 212 2.06 0.98 26.21
C MET A 212 0.64 0.83 26.78
N VAL A 213 -0.38 0.64 25.93
CA VAL A 213 -1.75 0.41 26.39
C VAL A 213 -1.88 -0.93 27.13
N PHE A 214 -1.28 -2.00 26.61
CA PHE A 214 -1.35 -3.31 27.27
C PHE A 214 -0.56 -3.37 28.58
N GLU A 215 0.57 -2.65 28.67
CA GLU A 215 1.31 -2.46 29.93
C GLU A 215 0.48 -1.68 30.95
N LYS A 216 -0.18 -0.59 30.54
CA LYS A 216 -1.14 0.14 31.40
C LYS A 216 -2.31 -0.74 31.86
N ALA A 217 -2.69 -1.74 31.06
CA ALA A 217 -3.71 -2.72 31.41
C ALA A 217 -3.18 -3.87 32.31
N GLY A 218 -1.89 -3.88 32.65
CA GLY A 218 -1.27 -4.87 33.54
C GLY A 218 -0.87 -6.19 32.84
N ILE A 219 -0.75 -6.20 31.51
CA ILE A 219 -0.38 -7.41 30.76
C ILE A 219 1.15 -7.56 30.71
N ALA A 220 1.68 -8.44 31.56
CA ALA A 220 3.13 -8.63 31.74
C ALA A 220 3.92 -9.05 30.47
N ALA A 221 3.26 -9.68 29.49
CA ALA A 221 3.89 -10.13 28.24
C ALA A 221 3.57 -9.22 27.03
N ALA A 222 3.06 -8.00 27.27
CA ALA A 222 2.58 -7.08 26.25
C ALA A 222 3.61 -6.81 25.14
N ALA A 223 4.85 -6.48 25.52
CA ALA A 223 5.90 -6.10 24.58
C ALA A 223 6.28 -7.25 23.62
N SER A 224 6.54 -8.44 24.18
CA SER A 224 6.91 -9.62 23.37
C SER A 224 5.77 -10.07 22.47
N LEU A 225 4.53 -10.13 22.99
CA LEU A 225 3.36 -10.49 22.20
C LEU A 225 3.14 -9.49 21.04
N MET A 226 3.22 -8.19 21.32
CA MET A 226 3.03 -7.18 20.29
C MET A 226 4.13 -7.20 19.24
N ASN A 227 5.39 -7.37 19.63
CA ASN A 227 6.47 -7.52 18.66
C ASN A 227 6.23 -8.74 17.75
N ALA A 228 5.74 -9.86 18.29
CA ALA A 228 5.42 -11.04 17.49
C ALA A 228 4.28 -10.77 16.50
N VAL A 229 3.20 -10.09 16.93
CA VAL A 229 2.10 -9.71 16.03
C VAL A 229 2.57 -8.72 14.95
N ILE A 230 3.37 -7.73 15.29
CA ILE A 230 3.92 -6.77 14.33
C ILE A 230 4.82 -7.50 13.32
N LEU A 231 5.63 -8.47 13.76
CA LEU A 231 6.44 -9.28 12.86
C LEU A 231 5.57 -10.06 11.84
N THR A 232 4.49 -10.71 12.30
CA THR A 232 3.54 -11.35 11.36
C THR A 232 2.90 -10.34 10.40
N SER A 233 2.73 -9.09 10.85
CA SER A 233 2.16 -8.01 10.03
C SER A 233 3.07 -7.61 8.88
N VAL A 234 4.35 -7.38 9.20
CA VAL A 234 5.44 -7.06 8.28
C VAL A 234 5.64 -8.19 7.25
N LEU A 235 5.69 -9.45 7.70
CA LEU A 235 5.87 -10.60 6.81
C LEU A 235 4.71 -10.77 5.81
N SER A 236 3.46 -10.54 6.24
CA SER A 236 2.31 -10.58 5.34
C SER A 236 2.26 -9.41 4.35
N ALA A 237 2.70 -8.20 4.77
CA ALA A 237 2.86 -7.07 3.85
C ALA A 237 3.90 -7.39 2.76
N GLY A 238 5.07 -7.92 3.16
CA GLY A 238 6.11 -8.36 2.23
C GLY A 238 5.63 -9.48 1.28
N ASN A 239 4.88 -10.46 1.80
CA ASN A 239 4.31 -11.55 1.02
C ASN A 239 3.33 -11.04 -0.05
N SER A 240 2.45 -10.12 0.34
CA SER A 240 1.50 -9.46 -0.58
C SER A 240 2.21 -8.59 -1.62
N GLY A 241 3.28 -7.90 -1.23
CA GLY A 241 4.10 -7.11 -2.15
C GLY A 241 4.81 -7.97 -3.19
N MET A 242 5.35 -9.12 -2.79
CA MET A 242 5.97 -10.09 -3.72
C MET A 242 4.94 -10.68 -4.69
N TYR A 243 3.73 -10.99 -4.20
CA TYR A 243 2.62 -11.40 -5.05
C TYR A 243 2.26 -10.31 -6.07
N ALA A 244 2.04 -9.07 -5.60
CA ALA A 244 1.65 -7.93 -6.43
C ALA A 244 2.64 -7.64 -7.56
N SER A 245 3.92 -7.56 -7.20
CA SER A 245 5.01 -7.24 -8.12
C SER A 245 5.23 -8.33 -9.16
N SER A 246 5.27 -9.60 -8.76
CA SER A 246 5.43 -10.72 -9.70
C SER A 246 4.31 -10.80 -10.73
N ARG A 247 3.05 -10.52 -10.33
CA ARG A 247 1.89 -10.49 -11.24
C ARG A 247 1.90 -9.28 -12.15
N MET A 248 2.26 -8.10 -11.62
CA MET A 248 2.38 -6.89 -12.43
C MET A 248 3.46 -7.05 -13.51
N LEU A 249 4.63 -7.59 -13.16
CA LEU A 249 5.71 -7.81 -14.11
C LEU A 249 5.35 -8.84 -15.18
N TYR A 250 4.66 -9.92 -14.78
CA TYR A 250 4.11 -10.90 -15.70
C TYR A 250 3.09 -10.28 -16.67
N ALA A 251 2.14 -9.49 -16.17
CA ALA A 251 1.12 -8.82 -16.99
C ALA A 251 1.76 -7.84 -17.99
N MET A 252 2.73 -7.05 -17.54
CA MET A 252 3.49 -6.18 -18.43
C MET A 252 4.25 -6.96 -19.51
N ALA A 253 4.80 -8.12 -19.18
CA ALA A 253 5.50 -8.97 -20.15
C ALA A 253 4.54 -9.56 -21.20
N LYS A 254 3.33 -9.95 -20.79
CA LYS A 254 2.27 -10.42 -21.69
C LYS A 254 1.82 -9.31 -22.67
N ASP A 255 1.80 -8.07 -22.21
CA ASP A 255 1.48 -6.88 -23.00
C ASP A 255 2.64 -6.37 -23.88
N GLY A 256 3.80 -7.04 -23.89
CA GLY A 256 5.00 -6.57 -24.59
C GLY A 256 5.64 -5.30 -24.00
N LYS A 257 5.27 -4.93 -22.78
CA LYS A 257 5.83 -3.80 -21.99
C LYS A 257 7.03 -4.22 -21.13
N ALA A 258 7.30 -5.52 -21.03
CA ALA A 258 8.49 -6.09 -20.39
C ALA A 258 9.03 -7.28 -21.22
N PRO A 259 10.27 -7.74 -20.99
CA PRO A 259 10.85 -8.86 -21.73
C PRO A 259 9.97 -10.13 -21.76
N ALA A 260 9.76 -10.70 -22.94
CA ALA A 260 8.81 -11.80 -23.15
C ALA A 260 9.07 -13.06 -22.29
N TRP A 261 10.31 -13.30 -21.88
CA TRP A 261 10.64 -14.43 -21.02
C TRP A 261 10.02 -14.33 -19.61
N LEU A 262 9.65 -13.13 -19.16
CA LEU A 262 8.96 -12.89 -17.88
C LEU A 262 7.48 -13.31 -17.92
N ALA A 263 6.90 -13.47 -19.12
CA ALA A 263 5.52 -13.91 -19.33
C ALA A 263 5.35 -15.45 -19.24
N LYS A 264 6.38 -16.20 -18.83
CA LYS A 264 6.28 -17.66 -18.66
C LYS A 264 5.75 -18.01 -17.28
N VAL A 265 4.78 -18.92 -17.22
CA VAL A 265 4.23 -19.51 -15.98
C VAL A 265 4.61 -20.99 -15.86
N ASN A 266 4.67 -21.51 -14.63
CA ASN A 266 4.80 -22.94 -14.37
C ASN A 266 3.44 -23.67 -14.49
N SER A 267 3.43 -24.99 -14.28
CA SER A 267 2.22 -25.82 -14.28
C SER A 267 1.19 -25.44 -13.22
N ARG A 268 1.57 -24.65 -12.21
CA ARG A 268 0.70 -24.15 -11.14
C ARG A 268 0.21 -22.71 -11.37
N GLY A 269 0.47 -22.14 -12.55
CA GLY A 269 0.08 -20.77 -12.91
C GLY A 269 0.95 -19.67 -12.28
N VAL A 270 2.09 -20.01 -11.68
CA VAL A 270 2.97 -19.04 -11.01
C VAL A 270 4.01 -18.49 -12.01
N PRO A 271 4.16 -17.15 -12.13
CA PRO A 271 5.15 -16.54 -13.02
C PRO A 271 6.56 -16.54 -12.40
N ILE A 272 7.21 -17.70 -12.37
CA ILE A 272 8.51 -17.91 -11.68
C ILE A 272 9.57 -16.90 -12.14
N ASN A 273 9.66 -16.62 -13.44
CA ASN A 273 10.67 -15.71 -13.96
C ASN A 273 10.48 -14.27 -13.44
N SER A 274 9.23 -13.82 -13.34
CA SER A 274 8.89 -12.52 -12.77
C SER A 274 9.11 -12.48 -11.26
N LEU A 275 8.84 -13.58 -10.57
CA LEU A 275 9.14 -13.74 -9.15
C LEU A 275 10.65 -13.63 -8.90
N ILE A 276 11.48 -14.40 -9.60
CA ILE A 276 12.95 -14.39 -9.46
C ILE A 276 13.52 -13.00 -9.77
N ALA A 277 13.10 -12.39 -10.88
CA ALA A 277 13.56 -11.04 -11.23
C ALA A 277 13.25 -10.03 -10.13
N THR A 278 12.05 -10.11 -9.55
CA THR A 278 11.66 -9.24 -8.44
C THR A 278 12.45 -9.53 -7.17
N THR A 279 12.66 -10.81 -6.84
CA THR A 279 13.51 -11.22 -5.71
C THR A 279 14.93 -10.69 -5.84
N ILE A 280 15.53 -10.72 -7.03
CA ILE A 280 16.87 -10.18 -7.25
C ILE A 280 16.88 -8.67 -6.97
N VAL A 281 15.90 -7.93 -7.48
CA VAL A 281 15.82 -6.48 -7.28
C VAL A 281 15.57 -6.12 -5.81
N ALA A 282 14.61 -6.78 -5.16
CA ALA A 282 14.38 -6.64 -3.72
C ALA A 282 15.65 -7.00 -2.92
N SER A 283 16.40 -8.02 -3.38
CA SER A 283 17.66 -8.42 -2.76
C SER A 283 18.71 -7.32 -2.84
N LEU A 284 18.91 -6.75 -4.03
CA LEU A 284 19.83 -5.65 -4.24
C LEU A 284 19.43 -4.42 -3.40
N CYS A 285 18.14 -4.11 -3.32
CA CYS A 285 17.63 -3.02 -2.49
C CYS A 285 17.93 -3.23 -1.01
N PHE A 286 17.68 -4.42 -0.44
CA PHE A 286 18.00 -4.65 0.98
C PHE A 286 19.51 -4.72 1.24
N LEU A 287 20.31 -5.24 0.29
CA LEU A 287 21.77 -5.33 0.44
C LEU A 287 22.44 -3.97 0.53
N THR A 288 21.80 -2.89 0.06
CA THR A 288 22.27 -1.53 0.33
C THR A 288 22.26 -1.18 1.83
N GLY A 289 21.48 -1.91 2.64
CA GLY A 289 21.32 -1.75 4.09
C GLY A 289 22.48 -2.27 4.95
N LEU A 290 23.48 -2.94 4.36
CA LEU A 290 24.60 -3.56 5.10
C LEU A 290 25.43 -2.57 5.94
N TYR A 291 25.41 -1.29 5.59
CA TYR A 291 26.23 -0.26 6.24
C TYR A 291 25.42 0.78 7.04
N ALA A 292 24.10 0.86 6.81
CA ALA A 292 23.23 1.86 7.45
C ALA A 292 21.76 1.43 7.47
N GLU A 293 21.43 0.37 8.22
CA GLU A 293 20.09 -0.25 8.27
C GLU A 293 18.94 0.76 8.44
N LYS A 294 19.04 1.67 9.42
CA LYS A 294 18.01 2.67 9.71
C LYS A 294 17.85 3.69 8.57
N THR A 295 18.95 4.19 8.02
CA THR A 295 18.93 5.18 6.93
C THR A 295 18.34 4.57 5.67
N VAL A 296 18.75 3.35 5.32
CA VAL A 296 18.23 2.64 4.15
C VAL A 296 16.76 2.32 4.32
N TYR A 297 16.32 1.88 5.50
CA TYR A 297 14.90 1.68 5.77
C TYR A 297 14.08 2.95 5.49
N VAL A 298 14.50 4.10 6.04
CA VAL A 298 13.82 5.39 5.81
C VAL A 298 13.76 5.73 4.33
N TRP A 299 14.84 5.50 3.57
CA TRP A 299 14.87 5.77 2.13
C TRP A 299 13.95 4.86 1.33
N LEU A 300 13.94 3.56 1.64
CA LEU A 300 13.06 2.59 0.97
C LEU A 300 11.59 2.94 1.23
N VAL A 301 11.25 3.31 2.47
CA VAL A 301 9.90 3.76 2.84
C VAL A 301 9.51 5.03 2.11
N ALA A 302 10.40 6.03 2.03
CA ALA A 302 10.12 7.27 1.32
C ALA A 302 9.90 7.04 -0.19
N ALA A 303 10.76 6.24 -0.82
CA ALA A 303 10.66 5.90 -2.24
C ALA A 303 9.39 5.08 -2.55
N SER A 304 9.05 4.11 -1.70
CA SER A 304 7.80 3.34 -1.80
C SER A 304 6.58 4.23 -1.62
N GLY A 305 6.56 5.09 -0.60
CA GLY A 305 5.47 6.02 -0.32
C GLY A 305 5.17 6.92 -1.52
N LEU A 306 6.20 7.57 -2.07
CA LEU A 306 6.08 8.38 -3.28
C LEU A 306 5.45 7.59 -4.43
N ALA A 307 6.00 6.41 -4.74
CA ALA A 307 5.51 5.59 -5.84
C ALA A 307 4.06 5.13 -5.62
N GLY A 308 3.65 4.91 -4.36
CA GLY A 308 2.26 4.66 -3.97
C GLY A 308 1.34 5.81 -4.32
N PHE A 309 1.69 7.03 -3.90
CA PHE A 309 0.90 8.22 -4.23
C PHE A 309 0.80 8.47 -5.73
N VAL A 310 1.90 8.29 -6.49
CA VAL A 310 1.89 8.36 -7.96
C VAL A 310 0.92 7.33 -8.55
N THR A 311 0.90 6.12 -8.00
CA THR A 311 -0.05 5.07 -8.41
C THR A 311 -1.50 5.52 -8.17
N TRP A 312 -1.78 6.11 -7.00
CA TRP A 312 -3.12 6.59 -6.67
C TRP A 312 -3.57 7.79 -7.51
N ILE A 313 -2.66 8.70 -7.86
CA ILE A 313 -2.91 9.77 -8.84
C ILE A 313 -3.33 9.15 -10.18
N GLY A 314 -2.58 8.14 -10.65
CA GLY A 314 -2.91 7.43 -11.88
C GLY A 314 -4.27 6.73 -11.83
N ILE A 315 -4.60 6.04 -10.73
CA ILE A 315 -5.91 5.40 -10.52
C ILE A 315 -7.04 6.44 -10.57
N ALA A 316 -6.88 7.57 -9.88
CA ALA A 316 -7.88 8.64 -9.85
C ALA A 316 -8.10 9.24 -11.25
N LEU A 317 -7.01 9.47 -12.00
CA LEU A 317 -7.07 9.97 -13.38
C LEU A 317 -7.74 8.96 -14.32
N CYS A 318 -7.40 7.67 -14.22
CA CYS A 318 -8.02 6.61 -15.00
C CYS A 318 -9.52 6.54 -14.74
N HIS A 319 -9.95 6.59 -13.47
CA HIS A 319 -11.37 6.54 -13.11
C HIS A 319 -12.14 7.76 -13.59
N TYR A 320 -11.54 8.94 -13.49
CA TYR A 320 -12.10 10.18 -14.03
C TYR A 320 -12.36 10.07 -15.54
N ARG A 321 -11.37 9.59 -16.31
CA ARG A 321 -11.51 9.41 -17.76
C ARG A 321 -12.44 8.26 -18.14
N PHE A 322 -12.39 7.13 -17.42
CA PHE A 322 -13.29 5.99 -17.59
C PHE A 322 -14.76 6.45 -17.56
N ARG A 323 -15.17 7.16 -16.50
CA ARG A 323 -16.55 7.64 -16.37
C ARG A 323 -16.92 8.68 -17.42
N LYS A 324 -16.01 9.59 -17.76
CA LYS A 324 -16.24 10.57 -18.84
C LYS A 324 -16.44 9.90 -20.19
N ALA A 325 -15.60 8.92 -20.54
CA ALA A 325 -15.72 8.16 -21.78
C ALA A 325 -17.02 7.35 -21.83
N TYR A 326 -17.36 6.66 -20.72
CA TYR A 326 -18.57 5.85 -20.63
C TYR A 326 -19.84 6.68 -20.88
N VAL A 327 -19.95 7.85 -20.24
CA VAL A 327 -21.08 8.77 -20.43
C VAL A 327 -21.05 9.44 -21.81
N ALA A 328 -19.88 9.85 -22.30
CA ALA A 328 -19.75 10.47 -23.63
C ALA A 328 -20.21 9.56 -24.76
N GLN A 329 -20.03 8.24 -24.61
CA GLN A 329 -20.53 7.23 -25.54
C GLN A 329 -22.01 6.86 -25.35
N GLY A 330 -22.75 7.56 -24.49
CA GLY A 330 -24.18 7.34 -24.25
C GLY A 330 -24.51 6.05 -23.47
N ARG A 331 -23.56 5.49 -22.73
CA ARG A 331 -23.75 4.24 -21.98
C ARG A 331 -24.42 4.49 -20.63
N ASP A 332 -25.27 3.55 -20.22
CA ASP A 332 -26.04 3.62 -18.99
C ASP A 332 -25.24 3.13 -17.77
N LEU A 333 -25.06 4.02 -16.80
CA LEU A 333 -24.37 3.75 -15.54
C LEU A 333 -25.05 2.67 -14.69
N GLY A 334 -26.35 2.46 -14.85
CA GLY A 334 -27.10 1.41 -14.16
C GLY A 334 -26.64 -0.01 -14.53
N LYS A 335 -25.92 -0.18 -15.65
CA LYS A 335 -25.35 -1.47 -16.06
C LYS A 335 -24.05 -1.82 -15.33
N LEU A 336 -23.43 -0.86 -14.65
CA LEU A 336 -22.21 -1.11 -13.88
C LEU A 336 -22.56 -1.84 -12.58
N LYS A 337 -21.94 -3.01 -12.36
CA LYS A 337 -22.15 -3.83 -11.15
C LYS A 337 -21.72 -3.14 -9.86
N TYR A 338 -20.79 -2.18 -9.96
CA TYR A 338 -20.42 -1.30 -8.87
C TYR A 338 -20.25 0.12 -9.39
N VAL A 339 -20.93 1.07 -8.76
CA VAL A 339 -20.90 2.49 -9.12
C VAL A 339 -20.28 3.29 -7.97
N ALA A 340 -19.21 4.04 -8.25
CA ALA A 340 -18.61 4.91 -7.25
C ALA A 340 -19.53 6.10 -6.92
N LYS A 341 -20.05 6.14 -5.68
CA LYS A 341 -21.07 7.12 -5.24
C LYS A 341 -20.62 8.58 -5.31
N LEU A 342 -19.33 8.86 -5.09
CA LEU A 342 -18.81 10.22 -5.00
C LEU A 342 -18.27 10.77 -6.32
N PHE A 343 -18.58 10.18 -7.47
CA PHE A 343 -18.11 10.70 -8.75
C PHE A 343 -18.77 12.06 -9.10
N PRO A 344 -18.04 13.08 -9.58
CA PRO A 344 -16.60 13.14 -9.86
C PRO A 344 -15.75 13.62 -8.66
N LEU A 345 -16.37 14.03 -7.56
CA LEU A 345 -15.69 14.62 -6.40
C LEU A 345 -14.62 13.69 -5.79
N GLY A 346 -14.92 12.40 -5.64
CA GLY A 346 -14.02 11.38 -5.09
C GLY A 346 -12.66 11.31 -5.80
N PRO A 347 -12.60 11.02 -7.12
CA PRO A 347 -11.33 11.01 -7.84
C PRO A 347 -10.66 12.39 -7.90
N ILE A 348 -11.41 13.50 -7.93
CA ILE A 348 -10.81 14.85 -7.88
C ILE A 348 -10.10 15.10 -6.55
N ILE A 349 -10.75 14.80 -5.42
CA ILE A 349 -10.16 14.93 -4.09
C ILE A 349 -8.91 14.05 -3.98
N ALA A 350 -8.99 12.79 -4.43
CA ALA A 350 -7.85 11.87 -4.41
C ALA A 350 -6.68 12.41 -5.24
N LEU A 351 -6.94 12.93 -6.43
CA LEU A 351 -5.93 13.51 -7.32
C LEU A 351 -5.27 14.73 -6.67
N VAL A 352 -6.05 15.67 -6.14
CA VAL A 352 -5.51 16.88 -5.50
C VAL A 352 -4.71 16.54 -4.24
N LEU A 353 -5.27 15.74 -3.33
CA LEU A 353 -4.60 15.38 -2.09
C LEU A 353 -3.32 14.58 -2.34
N CYS A 354 -3.36 13.55 -3.18
CA CYS A 354 -2.14 12.78 -3.49
C CYS A 354 -1.09 13.67 -4.17
N THR A 355 -1.49 14.59 -5.05
CA THR A 355 -0.55 15.54 -5.68
C THR A 355 0.10 16.46 -4.65
N VAL A 356 -0.69 17.06 -3.77
CA VAL A 356 -0.19 17.96 -2.71
C VAL A 356 0.73 17.22 -1.75
N VAL A 357 0.37 16.00 -1.38
CA VAL A 357 1.18 15.14 -0.50
C VAL A 357 2.48 14.72 -1.19
N THR A 358 2.43 14.30 -2.45
CA THR A 358 3.61 13.99 -3.27
C THR A 358 4.57 15.18 -3.38
N LEU A 359 4.05 16.38 -3.63
CA LEU A 359 4.88 17.59 -3.75
C LEU A 359 5.36 18.14 -2.41
N GLY A 360 4.66 17.84 -1.32
CA GLY A 360 4.98 18.38 0.00
C GLY A 360 5.84 17.46 0.86
N GLN A 361 5.97 16.16 0.52
CA GLN A 361 6.68 15.18 1.35
C GLN A 361 8.13 15.57 1.67
N GLY A 362 8.80 16.28 0.75
CA GLY A 362 10.18 16.68 0.93
C GLY A 362 10.36 18.11 1.46
N LEU A 363 9.28 18.82 1.80
CA LEU A 363 9.37 20.21 2.29
C LEU A 363 10.19 20.32 3.58
N SER A 364 10.18 19.29 4.43
CA SER A 364 10.99 19.24 5.65
C SER A 364 12.49 19.17 5.40
N TYR A 365 12.95 18.87 4.18
CA TYR A 365 14.37 18.86 3.84
C TYR A 365 14.87 20.20 3.30
N PHE A 366 13.97 21.18 3.13
CA PHE A 366 14.26 22.54 2.70
C PHE A 366 14.19 23.54 3.87
N GLU A 367 14.74 23.19 5.03
CA GLU A 367 14.82 24.10 6.17
C GLU A 367 15.82 25.23 5.92
N ALA A 368 15.57 26.40 6.54
CA ALA A 368 16.19 27.68 6.19
C ALA A 368 17.73 27.70 6.29
N ASP A 369 18.30 26.89 7.18
CA ASP A 369 19.74 26.94 7.49
C ASP A 369 20.57 25.88 6.76
N LYS A 370 19.94 24.81 6.24
CA LYS A 370 20.62 23.74 5.50
C LYS A 370 19.65 22.89 4.69
N ILE A 371 19.92 22.73 3.39
CA ILE A 371 19.21 21.77 2.54
C ILE A 371 19.82 20.38 2.75
N ASP A 372 18.99 19.41 3.18
CA ASP A 372 19.36 18.00 3.18
C ASP A 372 19.11 17.38 1.80
N TRP A 373 20.09 17.52 0.91
CA TRP A 373 20.04 16.96 -0.43
C TRP A 373 19.81 15.44 -0.45
N SER A 374 20.28 14.74 0.58
CA SER A 374 20.13 13.29 0.73
C SER A 374 18.66 12.91 0.93
N GLY A 375 17.99 13.63 1.84
CA GLY A 375 16.54 13.51 2.08
C GLY A 375 15.69 13.94 0.88
N VAL A 376 16.07 15.03 0.20
CA VAL A 376 15.37 15.50 -1.01
C VAL A 376 15.45 14.46 -2.13
N ILE A 377 16.64 13.95 -2.42
CA ILE A 377 16.84 12.95 -3.48
C ILE A 377 16.07 11.67 -3.13
N SER A 378 16.22 11.14 -1.91
CA SER A 378 15.51 9.91 -1.52
C SER A 378 13.99 10.05 -1.58
N SER A 379 13.47 11.24 -1.24
CA SER A 379 12.04 11.53 -1.34
C SER A 379 11.54 11.61 -2.78
N TYR A 380 12.29 12.25 -3.69
CA TYR A 380 11.77 12.60 -5.03
C TYR A 380 12.30 11.75 -6.18
N ILE A 381 13.28 10.86 -5.97
CA ILE A 381 13.92 10.08 -7.05
C ILE A 381 12.94 9.27 -7.91
N GLY A 382 11.79 8.86 -7.35
CA GLY A 382 10.75 8.15 -8.08
C GLY A 382 10.07 9.00 -9.17
N LEU A 383 10.00 10.33 -9.02
CA LEU A 383 9.33 11.22 -9.99
C LEU A 383 10.13 11.34 -11.30
N PRO A 384 11.44 11.65 -11.31
CA PRO A 384 12.24 11.62 -12.53
C PRO A 384 12.22 10.24 -13.20
N LEU A 385 12.26 9.15 -12.42
CA LEU A 385 12.17 7.80 -12.98
C LEU A 385 10.83 7.57 -13.69
N PHE A 386 9.72 7.94 -13.05
CA PHE A 386 8.38 7.86 -13.65
C PHE A 386 8.28 8.68 -14.94
N ILE A 387 8.74 9.94 -14.91
CA ILE A 387 8.71 10.84 -16.06
C ILE A 387 9.60 10.31 -17.19
N ALA A 388 10.78 9.77 -16.88
CA ALA A 388 11.68 9.19 -17.86
C ALA A 388 11.06 7.96 -18.55
N LEU A 389 10.42 7.07 -17.78
CA LEU A 389 9.70 5.92 -18.33
C LEU A 389 8.53 6.36 -19.21
N TRP A 390 7.74 7.33 -18.74
CA TRP A 390 6.58 7.85 -19.47
C TRP A 390 7.01 8.53 -20.78
N TRP A 391 7.91 9.51 -20.69
CA TRP A 391 8.35 10.29 -21.84
C TRP A 391 9.19 9.47 -22.82
N GLY A 392 10.06 8.59 -22.31
CA GLY A 392 10.87 7.68 -23.12
C GLY A 392 10.00 6.73 -23.95
N TYR A 393 8.99 6.11 -23.34
CA TYR A 393 8.06 5.24 -24.08
C TYR A 393 7.22 6.03 -25.08
N LYS A 394 6.73 7.21 -24.67
CA LYS A 394 5.94 8.10 -25.53
C LYS A 394 6.70 8.53 -26.77
N ARG A 395 7.96 8.91 -26.63
CA ARG A 395 8.83 9.31 -27.75
C ARG A 395 9.16 8.14 -28.67
N LYS A 396 9.42 6.95 -28.11
CA LYS A 396 9.75 5.75 -28.88
C LYS A 396 8.57 5.23 -29.72
N HIS A 397 7.36 5.27 -29.17
CA HIS A 397 6.17 4.68 -29.81
C HIS A 397 5.16 5.73 -30.34
N ASN A 398 5.47 7.03 -30.21
CA ASN A 398 4.62 8.15 -30.63
C ASN A 398 3.17 8.05 -30.13
N THR A 399 2.99 7.62 -28.88
CA THR A 399 1.66 7.40 -28.30
C THR A 399 0.92 8.72 -28.09
N LYS A 400 -0.40 8.65 -28.14
CA LYS A 400 -1.29 9.79 -27.92
C LYS A 400 -2.25 9.49 -26.77
N VAL A 401 -2.78 10.56 -26.20
CA VAL A 401 -3.89 10.46 -25.24
C VAL A 401 -5.08 9.86 -25.97
N VAL A 402 -5.68 8.81 -25.40
CA VAL A 402 -6.82 8.10 -26.00
C VAL A 402 -8.04 9.00 -25.99
N ASP A 403 -8.70 9.22 -27.14
CA ASP A 403 -9.94 10.00 -27.17
C ASP A 403 -11.04 9.30 -26.37
N LEU A 404 -11.94 10.06 -25.75
CA LEU A 404 -13.05 9.50 -24.97
C LEU A 404 -13.98 8.64 -25.83
N MET A 405 -14.13 8.97 -27.12
CA MET A 405 -14.95 8.20 -28.05
C MET A 405 -14.27 6.93 -28.56
N ASP A 406 -12.94 6.86 -28.49
CA ASP A 406 -12.15 5.70 -28.96
C ASP A 406 -11.96 4.62 -27.88
N VAL A 407 -12.41 4.87 -26.65
CA VAL A 407 -12.31 3.88 -25.57
C VAL A 407 -13.23 2.69 -25.85
N ASP A 408 -12.63 1.52 -26.07
CA ASP A 408 -13.41 0.29 -26.29
C ASP A 408 -13.95 -0.31 -24.97
N PHE A 409 -15.27 -0.24 -24.79
CA PHE A 409 -15.97 -0.91 -23.69
C PHE A 409 -16.60 -2.25 -24.10
N SER A 410 -16.70 -2.54 -25.40
CA SER A 410 -17.50 -3.65 -25.93
C SER A 410 -16.93 -5.03 -25.58
N THR A 411 -15.61 -5.15 -25.55
CA THR A 411 -14.92 -6.41 -25.20
C THR A 411 -15.24 -6.86 -23.79
N ASN A 412 -15.44 -5.93 -22.86
CA ASN A 412 -15.73 -6.26 -21.46
C ASN A 412 -17.20 -6.56 -21.24
N GLU A 413 -18.10 -5.84 -21.92
CA GLU A 413 -19.55 -6.09 -21.79
C GLU A 413 -19.94 -7.48 -22.29
N LYS A 414 -19.26 -8.02 -23.31
CA LYS A 414 -19.48 -9.40 -23.79
C LYS A 414 -19.09 -10.48 -22.78
N ASN A 415 -18.18 -10.17 -21.85
CA ASN A 415 -17.78 -11.11 -20.80
C ASN A 415 -18.69 -11.02 -19.56
N ILE A 416 -19.51 -9.95 -19.48
CA ILE A 416 -20.44 -9.65 -18.37
C ILE A 416 -21.88 -10.12 -18.70
N SER A 417 -22.19 -10.29 -19.99
CA SER A 417 -23.46 -10.83 -20.53
C SER A 417 -23.44 -12.33 -20.66
#